data_AF-A0A7X7J4B1-F1
#
_entry.id   AF-A0A7X7J4B1-F1
#
_cell.length_a   1.000
_cell.length_b   1.000
_cell.length_c   1.000
_cell.angle_alpha   90.00
_cell.angle_beta   90.00
_cell.angle_gamma   90.00
#
_symmetry.space_group_name_H-M   'P 1'
#
loop_
_entity.id
_entity.type
_entity.pdbx_description
1 polymer ?
#
loop_
_entity_poly.entity_id
_entity_poly.type
_entity_poly.pdbx_seq_one_letter_code
_entity_poly.pdbx_strand_id
1 'polypeptide(L)'
;APPAIISVFLGDQLTEIFEQIKKGEVKTSKRKDFLLVGVDVLPPLPKDAGDRNRTSPFAFTGNRFEFRAVGSNQSIAGPLVALNTIIADSLDYVATRLEKETKGDSNKLNAAVQAVIKDVITEHGRVIFNGDNYSEEWHKEAAKRGLPNLRTAVEALPALLDKEVIEMFTRHKVLSKRELQSRYEIYLEQYVKSVMLEACLVLKMGKTQIFPAAIRYQNELAQTCANLKLVGYTFDTDTLDKMTDLVKELQDSLATLEKTLANHAHDREAEAELICCKVLPAMLAVRKAADALESMVADDLWPLPTYQEMLFIK
;
A
#
# COMPACT_ATOMS: atom_id res chain seq x y z
N ALA A 1 -4.65 3.03 -4.37
CA ALA A 1 -4.75 2.09 -3.23
C ALA A 1 -4.54 2.88 -1.95
N PRO A 2 -5.20 2.55 -0.83
CA PRO A 2 -5.02 3.29 0.43
C PRO A 2 -3.55 3.27 0.90
N PRO A 3 -3.07 4.34 1.57
CA PRO A 3 -1.72 4.37 2.13
C PRO A 3 -1.59 3.40 3.32
N ALA A 4 -0.35 3.12 3.74
CA ALA A 4 -0.04 2.30 4.92
C ALA A 4 -0.34 2.99 6.28
N ILE A 5 -1.24 3.97 6.28
CA ILE A 5 -1.71 4.70 7.45
C ILE A 5 -3.14 4.23 7.71
N ILE A 6 -3.35 3.46 8.78
CA ILE A 6 -4.69 2.98 9.13
C ILE A 6 -5.51 4.14 9.70
N SER A 7 -6.50 4.58 8.94
CA SER A 7 -7.47 5.62 9.31
C SER A 7 -8.89 5.16 9.03
N VAL A 8 -9.84 5.74 9.77
CA VAL A 8 -11.27 5.41 9.64
C VAL A 8 -12.01 6.57 9.01
N PHE A 9 -12.70 6.28 7.92
CA PHE A 9 -13.65 7.17 7.28
C PHE A 9 -15.06 6.87 7.79
N LEU A 10 -15.72 7.87 8.39
CA LEU A 10 -17.07 7.74 8.95
C LEU A 10 -18.15 8.40 8.08
N GLY A 11 -17.77 9.36 7.25
CA GLY A 11 -18.69 10.22 6.51
C GLY A 11 -19.32 11.31 7.38
N ASP A 12 -19.92 12.30 6.74
CA ASP A 12 -20.39 13.54 7.39
C ASP A 12 -21.36 13.27 8.54
N GLN A 13 -22.31 12.35 8.35
CA GLN A 13 -23.38 12.11 9.31
C GLN A 13 -22.85 11.51 10.63
N LEU A 14 -22.03 10.46 10.55
CA LEU A 14 -21.46 9.85 11.76
C LEU A 14 -20.40 10.74 12.40
N THR A 15 -19.67 11.52 11.59
CA THR A 15 -18.67 12.47 12.09
C THR A 15 -19.32 13.58 12.91
N GLU A 16 -20.48 14.10 12.46
CA GLU A 16 -21.23 15.10 13.21
C GLU A 16 -21.68 14.55 14.57
N ILE A 17 -22.21 13.32 14.61
CA ILE A 17 -22.60 12.65 15.86
C ILE A 17 -21.38 12.46 16.77
N PHE A 18 -20.25 12.02 16.20
CA PHE A 18 -19.00 11.81 16.93
C PHE A 18 -18.51 13.11 17.59
N GLU A 19 -18.48 14.21 16.85
CA GLU A 19 -18.07 15.53 17.35
C GLU A 19 -19.03 16.09 18.40
N GLN A 20 -20.34 15.84 18.26
CA GLN A 20 -21.33 16.22 19.26
C GLN A 20 -21.12 15.49 20.60
N ILE A 21 -20.87 14.18 20.56
CA ILE A 21 -20.60 13.39 21.76
C ILE A 21 -19.29 13.86 22.43
N LYS A 22 -18.25 14.13 21.63
CA LYS A 22 -16.98 14.67 22.13
C LYS A 22 -17.15 16.00 22.86
N LYS A 23 -18.02 16.89 22.35
CA LYS A 23 -18.32 18.20 22.94
C LYS A 23 -19.31 18.13 24.12
N GLY A 24 -20.00 17.00 24.31
CA GLY A 24 -21.00 16.82 25.37
C GLY A 24 -22.37 17.44 25.06
N GLU A 25 -22.62 17.84 23.80
CA GLU A 25 -23.88 18.43 23.34
C GLU A 25 -24.48 17.55 22.23
N VAL A 26 -25.29 16.55 22.60
CA VAL A 26 -25.99 15.72 21.60
C VAL A 26 -27.19 16.51 21.07
N LYS A 27 -27.06 17.06 19.86
CA LYS A 27 -28.14 17.71 19.10
C LYS A 27 -28.67 16.71 18.06
N THR A 28 -29.79 17.02 17.41
CA THR A 28 -30.32 16.15 16.34
C THR A 28 -29.34 16.03 15.17
N SER A 29 -29.13 14.83 14.64
CA SER A 29 -28.34 14.60 13.43
C SER A 29 -29.14 14.92 12.16
N LYS A 30 -28.45 15.28 11.07
CA LYS A 30 -29.09 15.50 9.76
C LYS A 30 -29.83 14.23 9.30
N ARG A 31 -31.11 14.39 8.91
CA ARG A 31 -31.91 13.32 8.28
C ARG A 31 -31.40 13.05 6.86
N LYS A 32 -31.63 11.83 6.35
CA LYS A 32 -31.36 11.45 4.95
C LYS A 32 -31.91 12.53 4.01
N ASP A 33 -31.02 13.14 3.26
CA ASP A 33 -31.34 14.18 2.30
C ASP A 33 -31.79 13.55 0.98
N PHE A 34 -32.63 14.24 0.21
CA PHE A 34 -33.08 13.76 -1.10
C PHE A 34 -32.40 14.56 -2.19
N LEU A 35 -32.00 13.89 -3.27
CA LEU A 35 -31.34 14.55 -4.39
C LEU A 35 -32.41 15.25 -5.24
N LEU A 36 -32.51 16.58 -5.09
CA LEU A 36 -33.33 17.43 -5.95
C LEU A 36 -32.61 17.63 -7.27
N VAL A 37 -32.82 16.71 -8.22
CA VAL A 37 -32.49 16.94 -9.62
C VAL A 37 -33.49 17.99 -10.11
N GLY A 38 -33.05 19.10 -10.71
CA GLY A 38 -33.87 20.26 -11.11
C GLY A 38 -34.89 20.01 -12.23
N VAL A 39 -35.59 18.88 -12.17
CA VAL A 39 -36.67 18.43 -13.04
C VAL A 39 -37.70 17.75 -12.15
N ASP A 40 -38.91 18.32 -12.09
CA ASP A 40 -40.01 17.89 -11.20
C ASP A 40 -40.56 16.49 -11.48
N VAL A 41 -40.05 15.81 -12.51
CA VAL A 41 -40.57 14.53 -13.03
C VAL A 41 -39.88 13.32 -12.39
N LEU A 42 -38.70 13.50 -11.77
CA LEU A 42 -37.98 12.40 -11.13
C LEU A 42 -38.45 12.21 -9.68
N PRO A 43 -38.80 10.97 -9.26
CA PRO A 43 -39.05 10.70 -7.86
C PRO A 43 -37.80 11.06 -7.04
N PRO A 44 -37.95 11.64 -5.83
CA PRO A 44 -36.83 12.06 -5.02
C PRO A 44 -35.91 10.86 -4.77
N LEU A 45 -34.73 10.90 -5.38
CA LEU A 45 -33.74 9.84 -5.23
C LEU A 45 -33.13 9.98 -3.84
N PRO A 46 -33.12 8.91 -3.02
CA PRO A 46 -32.43 8.96 -1.74
C PRO A 46 -30.96 9.29 -2.01
N LYS A 47 -30.48 10.43 -1.50
CA LYS A 47 -29.07 10.76 -1.56
C LYS A 47 -28.37 9.77 -0.65
N ASP A 48 -27.57 8.89 -1.24
CA ASP A 48 -26.77 7.97 -0.45
C ASP A 48 -25.82 8.83 0.40
N ALA A 49 -25.99 8.75 1.73
CA ALA A 49 -25.18 9.51 2.68
C ALA A 49 -23.75 8.97 2.77
N GLY A 50 -23.47 7.83 2.13
CA GLY A 50 -22.15 7.29 1.95
C GLY A 50 -21.33 8.17 1.02
N ASP A 51 -20.60 9.11 1.61
CA ASP A 51 -19.50 9.79 0.92
C ASP A 51 -18.57 8.73 0.32
N ARG A 52 -18.35 8.85 -0.99
CA ARG A 52 -17.62 7.89 -1.82
C ARG A 52 -16.12 8.11 -1.71
N ASN A 53 -15.62 8.36 -0.51
CA ASN A 53 -14.18 8.41 -0.29
C ASN A 53 -13.61 7.00 -0.53
N ARG A 54 -12.85 6.82 -1.62
CA ARG A 54 -12.18 5.56 -2.00
C ARG A 54 -10.71 5.50 -1.58
N THR A 55 -10.24 6.53 -0.89
CA THR A 55 -8.82 6.66 -0.51
C THR A 55 -8.53 6.09 0.87
N SER A 56 -9.55 6.04 1.73
CA SER A 56 -9.42 5.50 3.10
C SER A 56 -9.27 3.96 3.12
N PRO A 57 -8.39 3.43 4.00
CA PRO A 57 -8.24 1.98 4.20
C PRO A 57 -9.41 1.34 4.94
N PHE A 58 -10.15 2.08 5.77
CA PHE A 58 -11.28 1.56 6.54
C PHE A 58 -12.46 2.54 6.45
N ALA A 59 -13.49 2.19 5.68
CA ALA A 59 -14.56 3.14 5.35
C ALA A 59 -15.95 2.63 5.76
N PHE A 60 -16.70 3.47 6.47
CA PHE A 60 -18.12 3.25 6.70
C PHE A 60 -18.90 3.62 5.43
N THR A 61 -19.70 2.67 4.93
CA THR A 61 -20.47 2.81 3.68
C THR A 61 -21.98 2.74 3.93
N GLY A 62 -22.42 3.20 5.11
CA GLY A 62 -23.82 3.35 5.47
C GLY A 62 -24.39 2.23 6.33
N ASN A 63 -24.11 0.95 6.01
CA ASN A 63 -24.56 -0.20 6.83
C ASN A 63 -23.44 -1.17 7.21
N ARG A 64 -22.23 -0.95 6.72
CA ARG A 64 -21.06 -1.81 6.96
C ARG A 64 -19.78 -0.98 6.91
N PHE A 65 -18.70 -1.58 7.41
CA PHE A 65 -17.35 -1.12 7.15
C PHE A 65 -16.72 -1.91 6.01
N GLU A 66 -15.95 -1.22 5.19
CA GLU A 66 -15.15 -1.80 4.11
C GLU A 66 -13.67 -1.66 4.47
N PHE A 67 -12.98 -2.78 4.64
CA PHE A 67 -11.53 -2.81 4.79
C PHE A 67 -10.86 -2.99 3.43
N ARG A 68 -10.13 -1.96 2.99
CA ARG A 68 -9.63 -1.81 1.62
C ARG A 68 -8.11 -1.97 1.49
N ALA A 69 -7.42 -2.25 2.59
CA ALA A 69 -5.97 -2.44 2.60
C ALA A 69 -5.52 -3.86 2.20
N VAL A 70 -6.46 -4.77 1.90
CA VAL A 70 -6.15 -6.16 1.51
C VAL A 70 -5.66 -6.20 0.07
N GLY A 71 -4.51 -6.84 -0.17
CA GLY A 71 -3.97 -7.03 -1.52
C GLY A 71 -4.78 -8.03 -2.34
N SER A 72 -4.88 -7.84 -3.66
CA SER A 72 -5.69 -8.69 -4.55
C SER A 72 -5.22 -10.15 -4.64
N ASN A 73 -3.95 -10.41 -4.36
CA ASN A 73 -3.35 -11.75 -4.34
C ASN A 73 -3.34 -12.38 -2.93
N GLN A 74 -3.81 -11.67 -1.90
CA GLN A 74 -3.77 -12.14 -0.52
C GLN A 74 -5.03 -12.95 -0.16
N SER A 75 -4.85 -13.94 0.72
CA SER A 75 -6.00 -14.57 1.36
C SER A 75 -6.68 -13.59 2.32
N ILE A 76 -8.00 -13.46 2.23
CA ILE A 76 -8.81 -12.65 3.14
C ILE A 76 -8.80 -13.19 4.58
N ALA A 77 -8.40 -14.45 4.79
CA ALA A 77 -8.44 -15.08 6.10
C ALA A 77 -7.52 -14.39 7.12
N GLY A 78 -6.32 -13.96 6.72
CA GLY A 78 -5.37 -13.29 7.62
C GLY A 78 -5.93 -11.98 8.18
N PRO A 79 -6.32 -11.03 7.31
CA PRO A 79 -7.00 -9.80 7.73
C PRO A 79 -8.26 -10.06 8.57
N LEU A 80 -9.08 -11.05 8.20
CA LEU A 80 -10.30 -11.37 8.97
C LEU A 80 -10.01 -11.90 10.36
N VAL A 81 -8.97 -12.73 10.54
CA VAL A 81 -8.53 -13.16 11.87
C VAL A 81 -8.16 -11.96 12.73
N ALA A 82 -7.33 -11.05 12.20
CA ALA A 82 -6.94 -9.84 12.94
C ALA A 82 -8.14 -8.95 13.26
N LEU A 83 -8.97 -8.61 12.27
CA LEU A 83 -10.13 -7.72 12.47
C LEU A 83 -11.16 -8.31 13.45
N ASN A 84 -11.49 -9.59 13.33
CA ASN A 84 -12.45 -10.21 14.24
C ASN A 84 -11.91 -10.28 15.67
N THR A 85 -10.62 -10.54 15.86
CA THR A 85 -9.99 -10.50 17.20
C THR A 85 -9.98 -9.09 17.77
N ILE A 86 -9.67 -8.07 16.99
CA ILE A 86 -9.70 -6.66 17.41
C ILE A 86 -11.12 -6.25 17.86
N ILE A 87 -12.15 -6.65 17.10
CA ILE A 87 -13.54 -6.38 17.45
C ILE A 87 -13.95 -7.13 18.72
N ALA A 88 -13.58 -8.41 18.85
CA ALA A 88 -13.84 -9.18 20.07
C ALA A 88 -13.19 -8.54 21.30
N ASP A 89 -11.94 -8.08 21.19
CA ASP A 89 -11.24 -7.39 22.26
C ASP A 89 -11.89 -6.07 22.65
N SER A 90 -12.32 -5.30 21.65
CA SER A 90 -13.03 -4.03 21.87
C SER A 90 -14.38 -4.25 22.57
N LEU A 91 -15.12 -5.31 22.20
CA LEU A 91 -16.39 -5.65 22.83
C LEU A 91 -16.20 -6.15 24.27
N ASP A 92 -15.16 -6.94 24.52
CA ASP A 92 -14.80 -7.41 25.87
C ASP A 92 -14.44 -6.25 26.80
N TYR A 93 -13.65 -5.29 26.32
CA TYR A 93 -13.34 -4.06 27.04
C TYR A 93 -14.61 -3.28 27.42
N VAL A 94 -15.50 -3.05 26.44
CA VAL A 94 -16.76 -2.32 26.67
C VAL A 94 -17.66 -3.07 27.65
N ALA A 95 -17.85 -4.38 27.47
CA ALA A 95 -18.70 -5.20 28.33
C ALA A 95 -18.18 -5.23 29.77
N THR A 96 -16.89 -5.53 29.97
CA THR A 96 -16.24 -5.54 31.28
C THR A 96 -16.39 -4.20 32.00
N ARG A 97 -16.23 -3.08 31.27
CA ARG A 97 -16.38 -1.75 31.82
C ARG A 97 -17.82 -1.47 32.26
N LEU A 98 -18.80 -1.80 31.42
CA LEU A 98 -20.23 -1.63 31.74
C LEU A 98 -20.65 -2.47 32.94
N GLU A 99 -20.20 -3.73 33.03
CA GLU A 99 -20.48 -4.60 34.18
C GLU A 99 -19.93 -4.01 35.48
N LYS A 100 -18.69 -3.49 35.44
CA LYS A 100 -18.05 -2.85 36.60
C LYS A 100 -18.77 -1.58 37.06
N GLU A 101 -19.21 -0.74 36.14
CA GLU A 101 -19.87 0.53 36.45
C GLU A 101 -21.32 0.33 36.93
N THR A 102 -22.04 -0.60 36.29
CA THR A 102 -23.44 -0.89 36.65
C THR A 102 -23.58 -1.77 37.88
N LYS A 103 -22.64 -2.70 38.10
CA LYS A 103 -22.75 -3.77 39.12
C LYS A 103 -24.08 -4.53 39.05
N GLY A 104 -24.65 -4.68 37.85
CA GLY A 104 -25.95 -5.32 37.62
C GLY A 104 -27.18 -4.42 37.81
N ASP A 105 -27.01 -3.13 38.13
CA ASP A 105 -28.10 -2.17 38.24
C ASP A 105 -28.46 -1.56 36.87
N SER A 106 -29.65 -1.91 36.36
CA SER A 106 -30.14 -1.43 35.07
C SER A 106 -30.34 0.08 35.01
N ASN A 107 -30.58 0.75 36.14
CA ASN A 107 -30.76 2.21 36.17
C ASN A 107 -29.45 2.97 35.88
N LYS A 108 -28.29 2.33 36.09
CA LYS A 108 -26.97 2.93 35.84
C LYS A 108 -26.49 2.73 34.41
N LEU A 109 -27.14 1.84 33.65
CA LEU A 109 -26.68 1.43 32.32
C LEU A 109 -26.54 2.60 31.35
N ASN A 110 -27.55 3.46 31.25
CA ASN A 110 -27.53 4.58 30.30
C ASN A 110 -26.37 5.55 30.58
N ALA A 111 -26.14 5.87 31.86
CA ALA A 111 -25.05 6.75 32.26
C ALA A 111 -23.68 6.11 32.00
N ALA A 112 -23.53 4.81 32.31
CA ALA A 112 -22.31 4.06 32.04
C ALA A 112 -21.99 4.01 30.52
N VAL A 113 -22.99 3.70 29.68
CA VAL A 113 -22.83 3.68 28.22
C VAL A 113 -22.38 5.03 27.68
N GLN A 114 -22.97 6.14 28.14
CA GLN A 114 -22.55 7.48 27.72
C GLN A 114 -21.10 7.77 28.12
N ALA A 115 -20.68 7.37 29.33
CA ALA A 115 -19.32 7.53 29.80
C ALA A 115 -18.32 6.72 28.96
N VAL A 116 -18.60 5.43 28.73
CA VAL A 116 -17.72 4.57 27.91
C VAL A 116 -17.57 5.12 26.50
N ILE A 117 -18.68 5.51 25.85
CA ILE A 117 -18.63 6.06 24.49
C ILE A 117 -17.79 7.34 24.47
N LYS A 118 -18.03 8.27 25.41
CA LYS A 118 -17.29 9.54 25.46
C LYS A 118 -15.78 9.32 25.62
N ASP A 119 -15.38 8.39 26.47
CA ASP A 119 -13.97 8.09 26.69
C ASP A 119 -13.33 7.45 25.47
N VAL A 120 -13.98 6.45 24.86
CA VAL A 120 -13.49 5.80 23.63
C VAL A 120 -13.29 6.81 22.49
N ILE A 121 -14.26 7.71 22.31
CA ILE A 121 -14.20 8.79 21.32
C ILE A 121 -13.03 9.73 21.61
N THR A 122 -12.81 10.07 22.88
CA THR A 122 -11.76 11.01 23.31
C THR A 122 -10.37 10.40 23.15
N GLU A 123 -10.19 9.13 23.55
CA GLU A 123 -8.90 8.44 23.54
C GLU A 123 -8.50 7.97 22.13
N HIS A 124 -9.45 7.49 21.33
CA HIS A 124 -9.17 6.84 20.05
C HIS A 124 -9.57 7.66 18.82
N GLY A 125 -10.27 8.78 18.97
CA GLY A 125 -10.76 9.59 17.85
C GLY A 125 -9.68 10.13 16.88
N ARG A 126 -8.40 10.08 17.26
CA ARG A 126 -7.27 10.47 16.39
C ARG A 126 -7.18 9.71 15.07
N VAL A 127 -7.71 8.47 15.02
CA VAL A 127 -7.70 7.63 13.81
C VAL A 127 -8.76 8.03 12.78
N ILE A 128 -9.71 8.89 13.15
CA ILE A 128 -10.79 9.31 12.26
C ILE A 128 -10.28 10.40 11.32
N PHE A 129 -10.43 10.15 10.02
CA PHE A 129 -10.06 11.10 8.98
C PHE A 129 -10.99 10.95 7.77
N ASN A 130 -11.73 12.03 7.46
CA ASN A 130 -12.69 12.05 6.36
C ASN A 130 -12.16 12.73 5.08
N GLY A 131 -10.86 13.06 5.03
CA GLY A 131 -10.25 13.74 3.90
C GLY A 131 -9.64 12.79 2.86
N ASP A 132 -8.89 13.38 1.94
CA ASP A 132 -8.11 12.64 0.95
C ASP A 132 -6.87 12.00 1.60
N ASN A 133 -6.85 10.67 1.65
CA ASN A 133 -5.75 9.91 2.24
C ASN A 133 -4.51 9.85 1.34
N TYR A 134 -4.57 10.32 0.09
CA TYR A 134 -3.41 10.40 -0.80
C TYR A 134 -2.62 11.70 -0.64
N SER A 135 -3.22 12.70 0.01
CA SER A 135 -2.64 14.03 0.18
C SER A 135 -1.39 14.01 1.06
N GLU A 136 -0.38 14.82 0.73
CA GLU A 136 0.79 14.99 1.58
C GLU A 136 0.43 15.63 2.93
N GLU A 137 -0.60 16.47 2.93
CA GLU A 137 -1.18 17.09 4.11
C GLU A 137 -1.62 16.02 5.11
N TRP A 138 -2.33 14.98 4.64
CA TRP A 138 -2.73 13.87 5.48
C TRP A 138 -1.50 13.12 6.03
N HIS A 139 -0.49 12.85 5.21
CA HIS A 139 0.71 12.16 5.67
C HIS A 139 1.42 12.94 6.80
N LYS A 140 1.51 14.27 6.69
CA LYS A 140 2.08 15.15 7.73
C LYS A 140 1.19 15.19 8.98
N GLU A 141 -0.13 15.23 8.81
CA GLU A 141 -1.07 15.25 9.91
C GLU A 141 -1.12 13.92 10.68
N ALA A 142 -1.16 12.78 9.99
CA ALA A 142 -1.13 11.45 10.57
C ALA A 142 0.11 11.26 11.45
N ALA A 143 1.28 11.72 11.00
CA ALA A 143 2.50 11.71 11.79
C ALA A 143 2.38 12.56 13.08
N LYS A 144 1.80 13.77 12.99
CA LYS A 144 1.52 14.61 14.17
C LYS A 144 0.56 13.94 15.15
N ARG A 145 -0.40 13.17 14.64
CA ARG A 145 -1.37 12.38 15.43
C ARG A 145 -0.75 11.10 16.03
N GLY A 146 0.49 10.76 15.65
CA GLY A 146 1.18 9.55 16.09
C GLY A 146 0.64 8.27 15.44
N LEU A 147 0.08 8.36 14.23
CA LEU A 147 -0.36 7.21 13.46
C LEU A 147 0.84 6.59 12.71
N PRO A 148 1.12 5.29 12.85
CA PRO A 148 2.18 4.62 12.11
C PRO A 148 1.97 4.70 10.59
N ASN A 149 3.08 4.77 9.85
CA ASN A 149 3.12 4.71 8.39
C ASN A 149 4.24 3.74 7.99
N LEU A 150 3.98 2.44 8.14
CA LEU A 150 4.94 1.37 7.88
C LEU A 150 4.84 0.99 6.40
N ARG A 151 5.74 1.54 5.58
CA ARG A 151 5.62 1.50 4.10
C ARG A 151 6.19 0.24 3.50
N THR A 152 7.09 -0.42 4.20
CA THR A 152 7.74 -1.63 3.71
C THR A 152 7.27 -2.85 4.48
N ALA A 153 7.37 -4.03 3.86
CA ALA A 153 7.06 -5.28 4.56
C ALA A 153 8.00 -5.49 5.77
N VAL A 154 9.27 -5.06 5.65
CA VAL A 154 10.27 -5.15 6.72
C VAL A 154 9.90 -4.27 7.91
N GLU A 155 9.31 -3.09 7.67
CA GLU A 155 8.79 -2.23 8.74
C GLU A 155 7.48 -2.76 9.34
N ALA A 156 6.60 -3.34 8.54
CA ALA A 156 5.25 -3.70 8.95
C ALA A 156 5.14 -5.08 9.63
N LEU A 157 5.91 -6.07 9.18
CA LEU A 157 5.85 -7.45 9.70
C LEU A 157 6.21 -7.57 11.20
N PRO A 158 7.19 -6.83 11.74
CA PRO A 158 7.51 -6.86 13.17
C PRO A 158 6.32 -6.53 14.09
N ALA A 159 5.32 -5.78 13.60
CA ALA A 159 4.12 -5.44 14.38
C ALA A 159 3.33 -6.69 14.85
N LEU A 160 3.52 -7.85 14.22
CA LEU A 160 2.96 -9.13 14.70
C LEU A 160 3.52 -9.56 16.06
N LEU A 161 4.70 -9.05 16.42
CA LEU A 161 5.42 -9.36 17.65
C LEU A 161 5.32 -8.25 18.70
N ASP A 162 4.58 -7.19 18.41
CA ASP A 162 4.30 -6.15 19.38
C ASP A 162 3.60 -6.74 20.60
N LYS A 163 3.96 -6.23 21.78
CA LYS A 163 3.50 -6.78 23.05
C LYS A 163 1.98 -6.77 23.14
N GLU A 164 1.35 -5.67 22.73
CA GLU A 164 -0.09 -5.46 22.74
C GLU A 164 -0.80 -6.45 21.79
N VAL A 165 -0.18 -6.74 20.64
CA VAL A 165 -0.71 -7.67 19.64
C VAL A 165 -0.64 -9.11 20.18
N ILE A 166 0.50 -9.51 20.75
CA ILE A 166 0.67 -10.84 21.37
C ILE A 166 -0.31 -11.03 22.53
N GLU A 167 -0.47 -10.02 23.38
CA GLU A 167 -1.38 -10.06 24.53
C GLU A 167 -2.84 -10.20 24.08
N MET A 168 -3.28 -9.42 23.10
CA MET A 168 -4.63 -9.50 22.53
C MET A 168 -4.92 -10.91 21.98
N PHE A 169 -4.06 -11.42 21.08
CA PHE A 169 -4.28 -12.74 20.48
C PHE A 169 -4.25 -13.88 21.51
N THR A 170 -3.35 -13.79 22.51
CA THR A 170 -3.21 -14.80 23.55
C THR A 170 -4.39 -14.79 24.50
N ARG A 171 -4.87 -13.61 24.93
CA ARG A 171 -6.04 -13.45 25.82
C ARG A 171 -7.29 -14.07 25.20
N HIS A 172 -7.49 -13.85 23.90
CA HIS A 172 -8.63 -14.41 23.15
C HIS A 172 -8.43 -15.85 22.68
N LYS A 173 -7.27 -16.46 22.97
CA LYS A 173 -6.92 -17.83 22.56
C LYS A 173 -7.04 -18.07 21.05
N VAL A 174 -6.78 -17.03 20.25
CA VAL A 174 -6.85 -17.09 18.78
C VAL A 174 -5.50 -17.49 18.20
N LEU A 175 -4.42 -16.88 18.70
CA LEU A 175 -3.04 -17.24 18.36
C LEU A 175 -2.17 -17.12 19.62
N SER A 176 -1.26 -18.06 19.80
CA SER A 176 -0.21 -18.00 20.80
C SER A 176 0.97 -17.16 20.33
N LYS A 177 1.81 -16.71 21.28
CA LYS A 177 3.09 -16.04 20.97
C LYS A 177 3.95 -16.85 19.99
N ARG A 178 4.00 -18.18 20.15
CA ARG A 178 4.79 -19.05 19.26
C ARG A 178 4.23 -19.05 17.84
N GLU A 179 2.91 -19.06 17.67
CA GLU A 179 2.28 -19.02 16.36
C GLU A 179 2.46 -17.66 15.67
N LEU A 180 2.41 -16.55 16.43
CA LEU A 180 2.72 -15.22 15.90
C LEU A 180 4.17 -15.12 15.43
N GLN A 181 5.12 -15.63 16.23
CA GLN A 181 6.53 -15.72 15.84
C GLN A 181 6.72 -16.53 14.55
N SER A 182 6.12 -17.72 14.47
CA SER A 182 6.21 -18.55 13.27
C SER A 182 5.58 -17.86 12.04
N ARG A 183 4.48 -17.12 12.20
CA ARG A 183 3.87 -16.35 11.10
C ARG A 183 4.78 -15.22 10.64
N TYR A 184 5.37 -14.46 11.56
CA TYR A 184 6.36 -13.43 11.24
C TYR A 184 7.50 -14.00 10.39
N GLU A 185 8.12 -15.09 10.85
CA GLU A 185 9.23 -15.75 10.15
C GLU A 185 8.83 -16.24 8.74
N ILE A 186 7.66 -16.87 8.61
CA ILE A 186 7.16 -17.37 7.32
C ILE A 186 6.87 -16.21 6.36
N TYR A 187 6.23 -15.14 6.84
CA TYR A 187 5.91 -13.98 5.98
C TYR A 187 7.17 -13.23 5.55
N LEU A 188 8.15 -13.10 6.45
CA LEU A 188 9.43 -12.50 6.12
C LEU A 188 10.18 -13.33 5.07
N GLU A 189 10.17 -14.65 5.21
CA GLU A 189 10.76 -15.58 4.22
C GLU A 189 10.05 -15.50 2.86
N GLN A 190 8.72 -15.46 2.84
CA GLN A 190 7.94 -15.31 1.61
C GLN A 190 8.27 -13.99 0.90
N TYR A 191 8.37 -12.89 1.65
CA TYR A 191 8.77 -11.59 1.13
C TYR A 191 10.17 -11.66 0.49
N VAL A 192 11.17 -12.13 1.25
CA VAL A 192 12.55 -12.28 0.78
C VAL A 192 12.61 -13.11 -0.50
N LYS A 193 12.00 -14.30 -0.50
CA LYS A 193 12.04 -15.21 -1.67
C LYS A 193 11.36 -14.63 -2.90
N SER A 194 10.22 -13.94 -2.72
CA SER A 194 9.47 -13.36 -3.84
C SER A 194 10.30 -12.29 -4.53
N VAL A 195 10.82 -11.34 -3.75
CA VAL A 195 11.64 -10.25 -4.31
C VAL A 195 12.96 -10.77 -4.87
N MET A 196 13.59 -11.75 -4.22
CA MET A 196 14.81 -12.38 -4.74
C MET A 196 14.58 -13.04 -6.09
N LEU A 197 13.46 -13.76 -6.26
CA LEU A 197 13.09 -14.38 -7.52
C LEU A 197 12.86 -13.34 -8.62
N GLU A 198 12.14 -12.26 -8.30
CA GLU A 198 11.91 -11.13 -9.21
C GLU A 198 13.23 -10.49 -9.64
N ALA A 199 14.14 -10.22 -8.70
CA ALA A 199 15.44 -9.63 -8.99
C ALA A 199 16.31 -10.54 -9.88
N CYS A 200 16.32 -11.85 -9.62
CA CYS A 200 16.98 -12.83 -10.49
C CYS A 200 16.37 -12.85 -11.91
N LEU A 201 15.05 -12.73 -12.02
CA LEU A 201 14.37 -12.66 -13.30
C LEU A 201 14.72 -11.37 -14.05
N VAL A 202 14.69 -10.22 -13.39
CA VAL A 202 15.10 -8.93 -13.96
C VAL A 202 16.54 -8.97 -14.46
N LEU A 203 17.46 -9.53 -13.67
CA LEU A 203 18.85 -9.70 -14.08
C LEU A 203 18.96 -10.59 -15.33
N LYS A 204 18.26 -11.72 -15.34
CA LYS A 204 18.24 -12.65 -16.48
C LYS A 204 17.68 -11.97 -17.73
N MET A 205 16.51 -11.36 -17.66
CA MET A 205 15.87 -10.68 -18.78
C MET A 205 16.72 -9.52 -19.30
N GLY A 206 17.25 -8.69 -18.39
CA GLY A 206 18.13 -7.59 -18.73
C GLY A 206 19.38 -8.05 -19.47
N LYS A 207 20.05 -9.11 -18.99
CA LYS A 207 21.28 -9.63 -19.61
C LYS A 207 21.06 -10.37 -20.93
N THR A 208 20.00 -11.16 -21.04
CA THR A 208 19.85 -12.10 -22.17
C THR A 208 18.85 -11.66 -23.22
N GLN A 209 18.04 -10.64 -22.96
CA GLN A 209 17.03 -10.14 -23.90
C GLN A 209 17.25 -8.66 -24.20
N ILE A 210 17.15 -7.80 -23.17
CA ILE A 210 17.14 -6.34 -23.35
C ILE A 210 18.51 -5.82 -23.79
N PHE A 211 19.58 -6.18 -23.08
CA PHE A 211 20.93 -5.72 -23.40
C PHE A 211 21.37 -6.15 -24.82
N PRO A 212 21.21 -7.42 -25.24
CA PRO A 212 21.50 -7.82 -26.62
C PRO A 212 20.71 -7.05 -27.68
N ALA A 213 19.41 -6.81 -27.47
CA ALA A 213 18.59 -6.03 -28.40
C ALA A 213 19.12 -4.60 -28.55
N ALA A 214 19.43 -3.95 -27.42
CA ALA A 214 19.99 -2.61 -27.39
C ALA A 214 21.35 -2.53 -28.12
N ILE A 215 22.25 -3.50 -27.91
CA ILE A 215 23.54 -3.56 -28.60
C ILE A 215 23.38 -3.75 -30.11
N ARG A 216 22.43 -4.58 -30.56
CA ARG A 216 22.17 -4.78 -31.99
C ARG A 216 21.73 -3.48 -32.66
N TYR A 217 20.78 -2.78 -32.04
CA TYR A 217 20.32 -1.49 -32.56
C TYR A 217 21.40 -0.40 -32.51
N GLN A 218 22.18 -0.34 -31.42
CA GLN A 218 23.34 0.56 -31.32
C GLN A 218 24.34 0.33 -32.47
N ASN A 219 24.60 -0.93 -32.82
CA ASN A 219 25.47 -1.26 -33.96
C ASN A 219 24.88 -0.80 -35.30
N GLU A 220 23.57 -0.91 -35.53
CA GLU A 220 22.92 -0.41 -36.75
C GLU A 220 23.06 1.12 -36.88
N LEU A 221 22.88 1.86 -35.78
CA LEU A 221 23.10 3.31 -35.75
C LEU A 221 24.57 3.66 -36.04
N ALA A 222 25.52 2.94 -35.42
CA ALA A 222 26.95 3.15 -35.63
C ALA A 222 27.37 2.86 -37.08
N GLN A 223 26.86 1.78 -37.67
CA GLN A 223 27.10 1.44 -39.07
C GLN A 223 26.54 2.51 -40.01
N THR A 224 25.34 3.03 -39.72
CA THR A 224 24.74 4.12 -40.50
C THR A 224 25.62 5.37 -40.47
N CYS A 225 26.09 5.77 -39.28
CA CYS A 225 27.00 6.90 -39.13
C CYS A 225 28.32 6.69 -39.89
N ALA A 226 28.92 5.51 -39.77
CA ALA A 226 30.16 5.17 -40.48
C ALA A 226 29.98 5.25 -42.01
N ASN A 227 28.87 4.71 -42.53
CA ASN A 227 28.57 4.70 -43.96
C ASN A 227 28.33 6.12 -44.51
N LEU A 228 27.57 6.96 -43.80
CA LEU A 228 27.35 8.35 -44.21
C LEU A 228 28.65 9.15 -44.24
N LYS A 229 29.53 8.93 -43.26
CA LYS A 229 30.84 9.57 -43.20
C LYS A 229 31.74 9.15 -44.35
N LEU A 230 31.72 7.86 -44.75
CA LEU A 230 32.48 7.35 -45.89
C LEU A 230 32.05 7.99 -47.22
N VAL A 231 30.75 8.30 -47.37
CA VAL A 231 30.20 8.97 -48.56
C VAL A 231 30.39 10.50 -48.51
N GLY A 232 30.94 11.03 -47.42
CA GLY A 232 31.27 12.45 -47.28
C GLY A 232 30.11 13.34 -46.81
N TYR A 233 29.05 12.76 -46.26
CA TYR A 233 27.97 13.53 -45.64
C TYR A 233 28.32 13.99 -44.23
N THR A 234 27.87 15.19 -43.88
CA THR A 234 27.83 15.70 -42.50
C THR A 234 26.47 15.40 -41.87
N PHE A 235 26.46 14.83 -40.67
CA PHE A 235 25.25 14.45 -39.94
C PHE A 235 25.50 14.54 -38.43
N ASP A 236 24.42 14.44 -37.65
CA ASP A 236 24.43 14.47 -36.19
C ASP A 236 24.51 13.05 -35.59
N THR A 237 25.26 12.87 -34.50
CA THR A 237 25.41 11.60 -33.76
C THR A 237 24.57 11.51 -32.49
N ASP A 238 23.79 12.55 -32.17
CA ASP A 238 22.99 12.67 -30.94
C ASP A 238 22.22 11.40 -30.55
N THR A 239 21.59 10.73 -31.52
CA THR A 239 20.83 9.48 -31.26
C THR A 239 21.74 8.32 -30.87
N LEU A 240 22.89 8.19 -31.53
CA LEU A 240 23.88 7.15 -31.22
C LEU A 240 24.54 7.42 -29.86
N ASP A 241 24.82 8.69 -29.55
CA ASP A 241 25.42 9.10 -28.28
C ASP A 241 24.47 8.78 -27.12
N LYS A 242 23.20 9.18 -27.23
CA LYS A 242 22.15 8.84 -26.24
C LYS A 242 21.98 7.32 -26.08
N MET A 243 21.92 6.58 -27.19
CA MET A 243 21.81 5.12 -27.15
C MET A 243 23.00 4.49 -26.42
N THR A 244 24.20 5.01 -26.66
CA THR A 244 25.43 4.54 -26.01
C THR A 244 25.43 4.79 -24.51
N ASP A 245 24.97 5.96 -24.08
CA ASP A 245 24.84 6.29 -22.66
C ASP A 245 23.81 5.37 -21.96
N LEU A 246 22.66 5.12 -22.57
CA LEU A 246 21.62 4.24 -22.00
C LEU A 246 22.06 2.78 -21.94
N VAL A 247 22.76 2.28 -22.96
CA VAL A 247 23.34 0.91 -22.95
C VAL A 247 24.32 0.77 -21.80
N LYS A 248 25.17 1.78 -21.57
CA LYS A 248 26.09 1.80 -20.44
C LYS A 248 25.35 1.85 -19.10
N GLU A 249 24.33 2.70 -18.96
CA GLU A 249 23.50 2.79 -17.74
C GLU A 249 22.85 1.43 -17.41
N LEU A 250 22.31 0.75 -18.42
CA LEU A 250 21.76 -0.59 -18.25
C LEU A 250 22.83 -1.59 -17.81
N GLN A 251 24.00 -1.60 -18.46
CA GLN A 251 25.10 -2.50 -18.13
C GLN A 251 25.60 -2.30 -16.70
N ASP A 252 25.83 -1.06 -16.29
CA ASP A 252 26.30 -0.69 -14.95
C ASP A 252 25.24 -1.04 -13.89
N SER A 253 23.96 -0.82 -14.19
CA SER A 253 22.84 -1.19 -13.31
C SER A 253 22.72 -2.71 -13.15
N LEU A 254 22.87 -3.49 -14.23
CA LEU A 254 22.86 -4.96 -14.18
C LEU A 254 24.04 -5.50 -13.36
N ALA A 255 25.23 -4.94 -13.53
CA ALA A 255 26.41 -5.32 -12.75
C ALA A 255 26.21 -5.00 -11.26
N THR A 256 25.61 -3.86 -10.95
CA THR A 256 25.27 -3.47 -9.57
C THR A 256 24.25 -4.42 -8.95
N LEU A 257 23.18 -4.76 -9.69
CA LEU A 257 22.18 -5.73 -9.24
C LEU A 257 22.81 -7.10 -8.98
N GLU A 258 23.61 -7.61 -9.92
CA GLU A 258 24.31 -8.90 -9.78
C GLU A 258 25.21 -8.94 -8.55
N LYS A 259 26.04 -7.90 -8.36
CA LYS A 259 26.90 -7.78 -7.17
C LYS A 259 26.07 -7.72 -5.88
N THR A 260 24.92 -7.03 -5.92
CA THR A 260 24.05 -6.90 -4.75
C THR A 260 23.42 -8.23 -4.38
N LEU A 261 23.00 -9.03 -5.36
CA LEU A 261 22.44 -10.36 -5.19
C LEU A 261 23.46 -11.40 -4.67
N ALA A 262 24.75 -11.18 -4.94
CA ALA A 262 25.82 -12.03 -4.41
C ALA A 262 26.13 -11.78 -2.92
N ASN A 263 25.56 -10.74 -2.30
CA ASN A 263 25.77 -10.48 -0.88
C ASN A 263 24.98 -11.47 -0.04
N HIS A 264 25.65 -12.04 0.97
CA HIS A 264 25.02 -12.91 1.95
C HIS A 264 24.74 -12.13 3.24
N ALA A 265 23.53 -12.25 3.76
CA ALA A 265 23.18 -11.76 5.09
C ALA A 265 23.44 -12.85 6.15
N HIS A 266 23.61 -12.44 7.40
CA HIS A 266 23.93 -13.35 8.50
C HIS A 266 22.68 -13.97 9.15
N ASP A 267 21.53 -13.31 9.02
CA ASP A 267 20.24 -13.78 9.51
C ASP A 267 19.11 -13.31 8.57
N ARG A 268 17.88 -13.75 8.87
CA ARG A 268 16.69 -13.48 8.05
C ARG A 268 16.24 -12.02 8.08
N GLU A 269 16.49 -11.30 9.16
CA GLU A 269 16.08 -9.89 9.31
C GLU A 269 17.02 -9.01 8.50
N ALA A 270 18.33 -9.24 8.63
CA ALA A 270 19.35 -8.63 7.80
C ALA A 270 19.18 -8.98 6.31
N GLU A 271 18.72 -10.19 6.00
CA GLU A 271 18.37 -10.59 4.62
C GLU A 271 17.19 -9.76 4.09
N ALA A 272 16.13 -9.61 4.88
CA ALA A 272 14.98 -8.80 4.51
C ALA A 272 15.33 -7.32 4.34
N GLU A 273 16.18 -6.77 5.21
CA GLU A 273 16.71 -5.41 5.09
C GLU A 273 17.58 -5.23 3.84
N LEU A 274 18.48 -6.17 3.55
CA LEU A 274 19.30 -6.18 2.33
C LEU A 274 18.40 -6.13 1.08
N ILE A 275 17.36 -6.96 1.08
CA ILE A 275 16.39 -7.05 -0.01
C ILE A 275 15.65 -5.71 -0.17
N CYS A 276 15.12 -5.19 0.93
CA CYS A 276 14.32 -3.97 0.93
C CYS A 276 15.13 -2.73 0.53
N CYS A 277 16.33 -2.57 1.11
CA CYS A 277 17.10 -1.32 1.03
C CYS A 277 18.15 -1.32 -0.07
N LYS A 278 18.55 -2.48 -0.60
CA LYS A 278 19.58 -2.57 -1.65
C LYS A 278 19.10 -3.26 -2.92
N VAL A 279 18.53 -4.46 -2.80
CA VAL A 279 18.12 -5.25 -3.99
C VAL A 279 16.96 -4.57 -4.72
N LEU A 280 15.90 -4.15 -4.02
CA LEU A 280 14.76 -3.45 -4.63
C LEU A 280 15.19 -2.18 -5.38
N PRO A 281 15.95 -1.23 -4.78
CA PRO A 281 16.45 -0.07 -5.51
C PRO A 281 17.32 -0.43 -6.73
N ALA A 282 18.20 -1.43 -6.63
CA ALA A 282 19.02 -1.86 -7.75
C ALA A 282 18.18 -2.45 -8.90
N MET A 283 17.13 -3.21 -8.56
CA MET A 283 16.18 -3.74 -9.54
C MET A 283 15.41 -2.62 -10.24
N LEU A 284 14.99 -1.58 -9.51
CA LEU A 284 14.32 -0.41 -10.08
C LEU A 284 15.25 0.42 -10.98
N ALA A 285 16.55 0.49 -10.68
CA ALA A 285 17.52 1.15 -11.55
C ALA A 285 17.65 0.43 -12.91
N VAL A 286 17.74 -0.91 -12.91
CA VAL A 286 17.72 -1.71 -14.15
C VAL A 286 16.44 -1.44 -14.94
N ARG A 287 15.28 -1.44 -14.28
CA ARG A 287 14.00 -1.12 -14.93
C ARG A 287 14.01 0.26 -15.58
N LYS A 288 14.46 1.29 -14.87
CA LYS A 288 14.51 2.65 -15.40
C LYS A 288 15.33 2.75 -16.69
N ALA A 289 16.50 2.09 -16.74
CA ALA A 289 17.34 2.06 -17.93
C ALA A 289 16.68 1.27 -19.07
N ALA A 290 16.03 0.14 -18.77
CA ALA A 290 15.28 -0.65 -19.73
C ALA A 290 14.09 0.12 -20.34
N ASP A 291 13.28 0.78 -19.51
CA ASP A 291 12.12 1.58 -19.95
C ASP A 291 12.57 2.74 -20.86
N ALA A 292 13.74 3.33 -20.60
CA ALA A 292 14.31 4.36 -21.49
C ALA A 292 14.75 3.77 -22.84
N LEU A 293 15.38 2.58 -22.83
CA LEU A 293 15.78 1.88 -24.05
C LEU A 293 14.59 1.43 -24.90
N GLU A 294 13.47 1.01 -24.28
CA GLU A 294 12.22 0.66 -24.99
C GLU A 294 11.76 1.79 -25.90
N SER A 295 11.92 3.05 -25.46
CA SER A 295 11.53 4.23 -26.25
C SER A 295 12.47 4.58 -27.41
N MET A 296 13.63 3.93 -27.51
CA MET A 296 14.67 4.24 -28.49
C MET A 296 14.96 3.10 -29.45
N VAL A 297 14.93 1.85 -28.96
CA VAL A 297 15.20 0.66 -29.77
C VAL A 297 14.06 0.46 -30.77
N ALA A 298 14.41 0.08 -32.00
CA ALA A 298 13.42 -0.23 -33.02
C ALA A 298 12.48 -1.37 -32.56
N ASP A 299 11.19 -1.23 -32.84
CA ASP A 299 10.12 -2.12 -32.39
C ASP A 299 10.35 -3.59 -32.83
N ASP A 300 10.89 -3.79 -34.04
CA ASP A 300 11.21 -5.11 -34.59
C ASP A 300 12.41 -5.81 -33.90
N LEU A 301 13.25 -5.03 -33.20
CA LEU A 301 14.36 -5.53 -32.40
C LEU A 301 14.01 -5.67 -30.92
N TRP A 302 12.94 -5.02 -30.45
CA TRP A 302 12.56 -5.05 -29.05
C TRP A 302 11.98 -6.42 -28.67
N PRO A 303 12.52 -7.10 -27.63
CA PRO A 303 12.19 -8.51 -27.39
C PRO A 303 10.95 -8.73 -26.51
N LEU A 304 10.35 -7.67 -25.97
CA LEU A 304 9.25 -7.76 -25.01
C LEU A 304 8.01 -7.06 -25.57
N PRO A 305 6.80 -7.56 -25.28
CA PRO A 305 5.59 -6.84 -25.62
C PRO A 305 5.54 -5.52 -24.85
N THR A 306 5.27 -4.44 -25.56
CA THR A 306 5.05 -3.12 -24.98
C THR A 306 3.78 -3.11 -24.13
N TYR A 307 3.65 -2.13 -23.24
CA TYR A 307 2.42 -1.94 -22.48
C TYR A 307 1.20 -1.68 -23.38
N GLN A 308 1.39 -1.06 -24.55
CA GLN A 308 0.31 -0.82 -25.48
C GLN A 308 -0.23 -2.13 -26.07
N GLU A 309 0.67 -3.05 -26.43
CA GLU A 309 0.30 -4.39 -26.92
C GLU A 309 -0.41 -5.21 -25.84
N MET A 310 0.16 -5.27 -24.64
CA MET A 310 -0.43 -6.05 -23.54
C MET A 310 -1.82 -5.55 -23.11
N LEU A 311 -2.07 -4.25 -23.18
CA LEU A 311 -3.30 -3.65 -22.64
C LEU A 311 -4.41 -3.44 -23.68
N PHE A 312 -4.05 -3.22 -24.95
CA PHE A 312 -5.02 -2.77 -25.95
C PHE A 312 -5.09 -3.62 -27.21
N ILE A 313 -4.04 -4.39 -27.54
CA ILE A 313 -4.06 -5.25 -28.72
C ILE A 313 -4.75 -6.56 -28.33
N LYS A 314 -5.86 -6.85 -29.00
CA LYS A 314 -6.70 -8.05 -28.80
C LYS A 314 -6.46 -9.06 -29.90
#